data_AF-A0A1F6HKL9-F1
#
_entry.id   AF-A0A1F6HKL9-F1
#
_cell.length_a   1.000
_cell.length_b   1.000
_cell.length_c   1.000
_cell.angle_alpha   90.00
_cell.angle_beta   90.00
_cell.angle_gamma   90.00
#
_symmetry.space_group_name_H-M   'P 1'
#
loop_
_entity.id
_entity.type
_entity.pdbx_description
1 polymer ?
#
loop_
_entity_poly.entity_id
_entity_poly.type
_entity_poly.pdbx_seq_one_letter_code
_entity_poly.pdbx_strand_id
1 'polypeptide(L)'
;MIYLLSKKIILPVLAVAVLGTVVTFTSSQVQAQTNTNSFSGLVQAIAQKFGLEQSQVQSVFDDYKNQRKQNMQQIMQQREQDRLNNLVQQGKITDAQEQAILDEQSKFRNEYSPDSFKSLTSDQRKQLLQKKQDEIKAWAQSQGIDPAYVMPSFGIDGFRRNTHKGGWFNQKSTTPSPTPTS
;
A
#
# COMPACT_ATOMS: atom_id res chain seq x y z
N MET A 1 -27.11 4.41 -37.83
CA MET A 1 -27.82 3.19 -37.39
C MET A 1 -27.35 2.86 -35.98
N ILE A 2 -28.22 3.08 -34.99
CA ILE A 2 -27.93 3.01 -33.55
C ILE A 2 -28.27 1.60 -33.08
N TYR A 3 -27.33 0.86 -32.49
CA TYR A 3 -27.63 -0.42 -31.84
C TYR A 3 -27.73 -0.23 -30.33
N LEU A 4 -28.97 -0.39 -29.83
CA LEU A 4 -29.36 -0.30 -28.44
C LEU A 4 -28.97 -1.57 -27.66
N LEU A 5 -28.60 -1.35 -26.39
CA LEU A 5 -28.23 -2.34 -25.39
C LEU A 5 -29.30 -3.43 -25.20
N SER A 6 -28.88 -4.69 -25.17
CA SER A 6 -29.65 -5.79 -24.58
C SER A 6 -28.98 -6.28 -23.29
N LYS A 7 -29.46 -5.78 -22.13
CA LYS A 7 -29.16 -6.39 -20.83
C LYS A 7 -29.95 -7.68 -20.70
N LYS A 8 -29.27 -8.82 -20.54
CA LYS A 8 -29.86 -10.07 -20.07
C LYS A 8 -29.13 -10.50 -18.79
N ILE A 9 -29.87 -10.47 -17.69
CA ILE A 9 -29.45 -10.96 -16.38
C ILE A 9 -29.63 -12.49 -16.43
N ILE A 10 -28.56 -13.24 -16.19
CA ILE A 10 -28.62 -14.70 -16.02
C ILE A 10 -27.81 -15.06 -14.76
N LEU A 11 -28.51 -15.68 -13.80
CA LEU A 11 -28.03 -16.17 -12.52
C LEU A 11 -26.88 -17.20 -12.68
N PRO A 12 -25.87 -17.22 -11.79
CA PRO A 12 -24.87 -18.27 -11.79
C PRO A 12 -25.46 -19.56 -11.18
N VAL A 13 -25.70 -20.56 -12.02
CA VAL A 13 -25.97 -21.94 -11.57
C VAL A 13 -24.62 -22.60 -11.25
N LEU A 14 -24.36 -22.83 -9.97
CA LEU A 14 -23.30 -23.72 -9.48
C LEU A 14 -23.66 -25.16 -9.85
N ALA A 15 -23.12 -25.64 -10.97
CA ALA A 15 -23.15 -27.06 -11.33
C ALA A 15 -21.77 -27.67 -11.01
N VAL A 16 -21.70 -28.39 -9.89
CA VAL A 16 -20.60 -29.31 -9.60
C VAL A 16 -20.83 -30.55 -10.45
N ALA A 17 -20.00 -30.75 -11.46
CA ALA A 17 -19.91 -31.99 -12.22
C ALA A 17 -18.45 -32.40 -12.36
N VAL A 18 -18.03 -33.34 -11.52
CA VAL A 18 -16.76 -34.06 -11.60
C VAL A 18 -16.95 -35.17 -12.63
N LEU A 19 -16.38 -35.03 -13.83
CA LEU A 19 -15.94 -36.14 -14.68
C LEU A 19 -14.80 -35.64 -15.60
N GLY A 20 -13.70 -36.38 -15.60
CA GLY A 20 -12.42 -35.95 -16.14
C GLY A 20 -12.35 -35.87 -17.67
N THR A 21 -11.70 -34.80 -18.14
CA THR A 21 -10.97 -34.74 -19.40
C THR A 21 -9.76 -33.85 -19.17
N VAL A 22 -8.56 -34.43 -19.32
CA VAL A 22 -7.28 -33.73 -19.28
C VAL A 22 -7.22 -32.82 -20.50
N VAL A 23 -7.39 -31.51 -20.28
CA VAL A 23 -6.97 -30.49 -21.25
C VAL A 23 -5.70 -29.87 -20.69
N THR A 24 -4.55 -30.28 -21.23
CA THR A 24 -3.26 -29.66 -20.96
C THR A 24 -3.23 -28.27 -21.56
N PHE A 25 -3.72 -27.27 -20.82
CA PHE A 25 -3.28 -25.90 -21.02
C PHE A 25 -1.89 -25.79 -20.40
N THR A 26 -0.87 -25.68 -21.24
CA THR A 26 0.50 -25.35 -20.83
C THR A 26 0.54 -23.89 -20.41
N SER A 27 0.05 -23.60 -19.20
CA SER A 27 0.41 -22.37 -18.49
C SER A 27 1.89 -22.46 -18.17
N SER A 28 2.67 -21.62 -18.85
CA SER A 28 4.07 -21.33 -18.58
C SER A 28 4.34 -21.39 -17.07
N GLN A 29 5.27 -22.26 -16.68
CA GLN A 29 5.77 -22.34 -15.30
C GLN A 29 6.33 -20.97 -14.90
N VAL A 30 5.52 -20.17 -14.22
CA VAL A 30 6.03 -19.06 -13.43
C VAL A 30 6.77 -19.74 -12.30
N GLN A 31 8.10 -19.75 -12.38
CA GLN A 31 8.93 -20.18 -11.25
C GLN A 31 8.53 -19.32 -10.05
N ALA A 32 7.79 -19.92 -9.12
CA ALA A 32 7.56 -19.35 -7.82
C ALA A 32 8.92 -19.36 -7.12
N GLN A 33 9.70 -18.28 -7.32
CA GLN A 33 10.79 -17.95 -6.44
C GLN A 33 10.22 -18.00 -5.02
N THR A 34 10.73 -18.92 -4.22
CA THR A 34 10.43 -19.08 -2.79
C THR A 34 10.90 -17.84 -2.03
N ASN A 35 10.29 -16.70 -2.30
CA ASN A 35 10.20 -15.62 -1.35
C ASN A 35 9.30 -16.16 -0.26
N THR A 36 9.84 -16.30 0.95
CA THR A 36 9.08 -16.62 2.16
C THR A 36 8.04 -15.53 2.36
N ASN A 37 6.90 -15.64 1.66
CA ASN A 37 5.80 -14.70 1.69
C ASN A 37 5.30 -14.73 3.15
N SER A 38 5.19 -13.57 3.81
CA SER A 38 4.82 -13.49 5.23
C SER A 38 3.45 -14.12 5.56
N PHE A 39 2.70 -14.53 4.52
CA PHE A 39 1.41 -15.19 4.58
C PHE A 39 1.45 -16.69 4.27
N SER A 40 2.64 -17.28 4.11
CA SER A 40 2.81 -18.72 3.81
C SER A 40 2.05 -19.60 4.81
N GLY A 41 2.14 -19.29 6.12
CA GLY A 41 1.39 -20.01 7.15
C GLY A 41 -0.13 -19.89 7.04
N LEU A 42 -0.64 -18.74 6.58
CA LEU A 42 -2.08 -18.54 6.35
C LEU A 42 -2.56 -19.33 5.13
N VAL A 43 -1.81 -19.28 4.02
CA VAL A 43 -2.09 -20.05 2.80
C VAL A 43 -2.12 -21.54 3.12
N GLN A 44 -1.14 -22.03 3.88
CA GLN A 44 -1.08 -23.42 4.33
C GLN A 44 -2.25 -23.80 5.24
N ALA A 45 -2.62 -22.96 6.21
CA ALA A 45 -3.75 -23.23 7.10
C ALA A 45 -5.09 -23.29 6.35
N ILE A 46 -5.30 -22.43 5.35
CA ILE A 46 -6.49 -22.45 4.49
C ILE A 46 -6.50 -23.72 3.63
N ALA A 47 -5.37 -24.05 3.00
CA ALA A 47 -5.23 -25.26 2.19
C ALA A 47 -5.57 -26.52 3.01
N GLN A 48 -5.00 -26.66 4.21
CA GLN A 48 -5.24 -27.80 5.10
C GLN A 48 -6.68 -27.86 5.62
N LYS A 49 -7.25 -26.72 6.05
CA LYS A 49 -8.59 -26.68 6.66
C LYS A 49 -9.70 -27.01 5.66
N PHE A 50 -9.50 -26.69 4.38
CA PHE A 50 -10.50 -26.88 3.33
C PHE A 50 -10.12 -27.97 2.33
N GLY A 51 -8.99 -28.66 2.53
CA GLY A 51 -8.51 -29.72 1.64
C GLY A 51 -8.20 -29.22 0.22
N LEU A 52 -7.67 -28.01 0.09
CA LEU A 52 -7.34 -27.38 -1.19
C LEU A 52 -5.85 -27.54 -1.53
N GLU A 53 -5.54 -27.52 -2.82
CA GLU A 53 -4.15 -27.48 -3.29
C GLU A 53 -3.49 -26.16 -2.89
N GLN A 54 -2.35 -26.25 -2.18
CA GLN A 54 -1.65 -25.07 -1.65
C GLN A 54 -1.24 -24.09 -2.76
N SER A 55 -0.86 -24.59 -3.94
CA SER A 55 -0.50 -23.78 -5.10
C SER A 55 -1.68 -22.94 -5.62
N GLN A 56 -2.89 -23.49 -5.61
CA GLN A 56 -4.10 -22.79 -6.01
C GLN A 56 -4.46 -21.69 -5.03
N VAL A 57 -4.37 -21.97 -3.72
CA VAL A 57 -4.60 -20.96 -2.68
C VAL A 57 -3.56 -19.85 -2.76
N GLN A 58 -2.29 -20.18 -3.02
CA GLN A 58 -1.22 -19.21 -3.22
C GLN A 58 -1.51 -18.29 -4.42
N SER A 59 -1.93 -18.86 -5.56
CA SER A 59 -2.29 -18.07 -6.76
C SER A 59 -3.39 -17.07 -6.47
N VAL A 60 -4.50 -17.49 -5.85
CA VAL A 60 -5.61 -16.60 -5.49
C VAL A 60 -5.16 -15.49 -4.55
N PHE A 61 -4.30 -15.82 -3.59
CA PHE A 61 -3.76 -14.84 -2.64
C PHE A 61 -2.89 -13.79 -3.34
N ASP A 62 -2.00 -14.22 -4.23
CA ASP A 62 -1.13 -13.31 -4.98
C ASP A 62 -1.92 -12.42 -5.94
N ASP A 63 -2.95 -12.96 -6.60
CA ASP A 63 -3.89 -12.18 -7.42
C ASP A 63 -4.61 -11.12 -6.60
N TYR A 64 -5.19 -11.51 -5.45
CA TYR A 64 -5.86 -10.57 -4.55
C TYR A 64 -4.90 -9.50 -4.03
N LYS A 65 -3.67 -9.88 -3.67
CA LYS A 65 -2.62 -8.95 -3.23
C LYS A 65 -2.28 -7.94 -4.32
N ASN A 66 -2.18 -8.39 -5.57
CA ASN A 66 -1.90 -7.51 -6.71
C ASN A 66 -3.08 -6.55 -7.00
N GLN A 67 -4.32 -7.05 -7.00
CA GLN A 67 -5.52 -6.21 -7.10
C GLN A 67 -5.58 -5.17 -5.98
N ARG A 68 -5.29 -5.58 -4.74
CA ARG A 68 -5.27 -4.68 -3.59
C ARG A 68 -4.20 -3.61 -3.72
N LYS A 69 -3.00 -3.96 -4.19
CA LYS A 69 -1.94 -2.97 -4.47
C LYS A 69 -2.38 -1.95 -5.51
N GLN A 70 -2.98 -2.38 -6.62
CA GLN A 70 -3.49 -1.48 -7.66
C GLN A 70 -4.58 -0.55 -7.13
N ASN A 71 -5.55 -1.10 -6.39
CA ASN A 71 -6.60 -0.31 -5.75
C ASN A 71 -6.03 0.72 -4.77
N MET A 72 -5.04 0.32 -3.96
CA MET A 72 -4.37 1.26 -3.05
C MET A 72 -3.63 2.35 -3.82
N GLN A 73 -2.92 2.03 -4.90
CA GLN A 73 -2.23 3.04 -5.71
C GLN A 73 -3.19 4.09 -6.27
N GLN A 74 -4.36 3.67 -6.76
CA GLN A 74 -5.40 4.58 -7.24
C GLN A 74 -5.94 5.48 -6.11
N ILE A 75 -6.25 4.90 -4.94
CA ILE A 75 -6.70 5.67 -3.78
C ILE A 75 -5.65 6.69 -3.33
N MET A 76 -4.37 6.32 -3.36
CA MET A 76 -3.28 7.21 -2.98
C MET A 76 -3.11 8.35 -3.98
N GLN A 77 -3.19 8.07 -5.29
CA GLN A 77 -3.15 9.10 -6.33
C GLN A 77 -4.31 10.08 -6.20
N GLN A 78 -5.53 9.56 -6.00
CA GLN A 78 -6.71 10.41 -5.86
C GLN A 78 -6.65 11.29 -4.61
N ARG A 79 -6.25 10.74 -3.45
CA ARG A 79 -6.09 11.53 -2.22
C ARG A 79 -5.04 12.62 -2.36
N GLU A 80 -3.96 12.34 -3.09
CA GLU A 80 -2.92 13.33 -3.31
C GLU A 80 -3.40 14.45 -4.23
N GLN A 81 -4.12 14.11 -5.30
CA GLN A 81 -4.78 15.08 -6.17
C GLN A 81 -5.78 15.95 -5.38
N ASP A 82 -6.64 15.34 -4.58
CA ASP A 82 -7.61 16.06 -3.75
C ASP A 82 -6.90 16.99 -2.76
N ARG A 83 -5.79 16.56 -2.17
CA ARG A 83 -4.98 17.38 -1.25
C ARG A 83 -4.42 18.61 -1.95
N LEU A 84 -3.83 18.45 -3.13
CA LEU A 84 -3.24 19.55 -3.90
C LEU A 84 -4.31 20.53 -4.41
N ASN A 85 -5.41 20.02 -4.97
CA ASN A 85 -6.58 20.82 -5.34
C ASN A 85 -7.07 21.68 -4.16
N ASN A 86 -7.14 21.11 -2.95
CA ASN A 86 -7.53 21.85 -1.75
C ASN A 86 -6.51 22.96 -1.39
N LEU A 87 -5.21 22.74 -1.62
CA LEU A 87 -4.18 23.76 -1.40
C LEU A 87 -4.28 24.90 -2.43
N VAL A 88 -4.61 24.57 -3.68
CA VAL A 88 -4.92 25.55 -4.73
C VAL A 88 -6.14 26.39 -4.36
N GLN A 89 -7.24 25.75 -3.97
CA GLN A 89 -8.47 26.45 -3.54
C GLN A 89 -8.24 27.35 -2.33
N GLN A 90 -7.33 26.97 -1.43
CA GLN A 90 -6.91 27.79 -0.29
C GLN A 90 -5.92 28.90 -0.65
N GLY A 91 -5.48 29.00 -1.91
CA GLY A 91 -4.50 29.96 -2.38
C GLY A 91 -3.10 29.74 -1.81
N LYS A 92 -2.81 28.55 -1.27
CA LYS A 92 -1.50 28.21 -0.69
C LYS A 92 -0.47 27.83 -1.74
N ILE A 93 -0.93 27.32 -2.88
CA ILE A 93 -0.14 27.03 -4.08
C ILE A 93 -0.95 27.45 -5.31
N THR A 94 -0.29 27.58 -6.46
CA THR A 94 -0.94 27.82 -7.76
C THR A 94 -1.16 26.52 -8.53
N ASP A 95 -1.99 26.53 -9.59
CA ASP A 95 -2.19 25.37 -10.48
C ASP A 95 -0.87 24.88 -11.10
N ALA A 96 0.03 25.82 -11.45
CA ALA A 96 1.35 25.49 -11.99
C ALA A 96 2.24 24.80 -10.94
N GLN A 97 2.16 25.23 -9.67
CA GLN A 97 2.88 24.62 -8.57
C GLN A 97 2.32 23.24 -8.21
N GLU A 98 1.01 23.03 -8.32
CA GLU A 98 0.40 21.70 -8.16
C GLU A 98 0.98 20.70 -9.15
N GLN A 99 1.03 21.04 -10.44
CA GLN A 99 1.61 20.16 -11.45
C GLN A 99 3.10 19.90 -11.18
N ALA A 100 3.86 20.95 -10.81
CA ALA A 100 5.27 20.80 -10.45
C ALA A 100 5.49 19.87 -9.26
N ILE A 101 4.60 19.91 -8.25
CA ILE A 101 4.65 18.98 -7.10
C ILE A 101 4.38 17.55 -7.54
N LEU A 102 3.37 17.31 -8.38
CA LEU A 102 3.05 15.96 -8.86
C LEU A 102 4.24 15.33 -9.62
N ASP A 103 4.90 16.11 -10.46
CA ASP A 103 6.06 15.68 -11.23
C ASP A 103 7.25 15.37 -10.32
N GLU A 104 7.56 16.26 -9.38
CA GLU A 104 8.68 16.06 -8.44
C GLU A 104 8.42 14.87 -7.49
N GLN A 105 7.18 14.68 -7.03
CA GLN A 105 6.82 13.48 -6.27
C GLN A 105 7.01 12.20 -7.08
N SER A 106 6.70 12.22 -8.38
CA SER A 106 6.91 11.08 -9.26
C SER A 106 8.38 10.73 -9.37
N LYS A 107 9.24 11.74 -9.55
CA LYS A 107 10.69 11.60 -9.55
C LYS A 107 11.20 11.01 -8.22
N PHE A 108 10.77 11.55 -7.07
CA PHE A 108 11.16 11.04 -5.76
C PHE A 108 10.66 9.62 -5.49
N ARG A 109 9.48 9.23 -5.98
CA ARG A 109 9.00 7.84 -5.85
C ARG A 109 9.89 6.85 -6.62
N ASN A 110 10.42 7.26 -7.76
CA ASN A 110 11.29 6.43 -8.57
C ASN A 110 12.71 6.35 -7.97
N GLU A 111 13.27 7.49 -7.57
CA GLU A 111 14.62 7.57 -7.00
C GLU A 111 14.70 6.89 -5.63
N TYR A 112 13.68 7.10 -4.78
CA TYR A 112 13.59 6.53 -3.43
C TYR A 112 12.58 5.38 -3.38
N SER A 113 12.63 4.50 -4.38
CA SER A 113 11.79 3.30 -4.44
C SER A 113 12.15 2.32 -3.30
N PRO A 114 11.25 1.40 -2.90
CA PRO A 114 11.56 0.42 -1.85
C PRO A 114 12.84 -0.39 -2.10
N ASP A 115 13.20 -0.57 -3.38
CA ASP A 115 14.41 -1.28 -3.79
C ASP A 115 15.70 -0.55 -3.40
N SER A 116 15.68 0.80 -3.36
CA SER A 116 16.84 1.60 -2.96
C SER A 116 17.23 1.40 -1.49
N PHE A 117 16.37 0.79 -0.67
CA PHE A 117 16.59 0.56 0.76
C PHE A 117 16.94 -0.89 1.12
N LYS A 118 16.80 -1.84 0.19
CA LYS A 118 16.91 -3.29 0.47
C LYS A 118 18.29 -3.70 1.00
N SER A 119 19.36 -3.13 0.45
CA SER A 119 20.75 -3.47 0.79
C SER A 119 21.38 -2.56 1.85
N LEU A 120 20.67 -1.52 2.30
CA LEU A 120 21.22 -0.51 3.20
C LEU A 120 21.14 -0.92 4.66
N THR A 121 22.16 -0.57 5.45
CA THR A 121 22.12 -0.64 6.91
C THR A 121 21.16 0.41 7.50
N SER A 122 20.83 0.31 8.79
CA SER A 122 19.97 1.30 9.46
C SER A 122 20.51 2.73 9.32
N ASP A 123 21.81 2.93 9.51
CA ASP A 123 22.45 4.25 9.41
C ASP A 123 22.45 4.77 7.96
N GLN A 124 22.74 3.90 6.99
CA GLN A 124 22.67 4.27 5.57
C GLN A 124 21.24 4.61 5.14
N ARG A 125 20.22 3.90 5.63
CA ARG A 125 18.82 4.25 5.38
C ARG A 125 18.48 5.61 5.96
N LYS A 126 18.94 5.92 7.18
CA LYS A 126 18.72 7.23 7.81
C LYS A 126 19.37 8.35 7.00
N GLN A 127 20.61 8.15 6.55
CA GLN A 127 21.32 9.10 5.69
C GLN A 127 20.59 9.31 4.36
N LEU A 128 20.10 8.25 3.72
CA LEU A 128 19.34 8.35 2.47
C LEU A 128 18.00 9.09 2.67
N LEU A 129 17.29 8.85 3.77
CA LEU A 129 16.07 9.59 4.11
C LEU A 129 16.34 11.05 4.43
N GLN A 130 17.46 11.36 5.11
CA GLN A 130 17.87 12.73 5.35
C GLN A 130 18.16 13.45 4.03
N LYS A 131 18.93 12.81 3.14
CA LYS A 131 19.20 13.32 1.78
C LYS A 131 17.89 13.64 1.04
N LYS A 132 16.93 12.72 1.07
CA LYS A 132 15.60 12.93 0.48
C LYS A 132 14.90 14.17 1.05
N GLN A 133 14.91 14.33 2.38
CA GLN A 133 14.28 15.48 3.03
C GLN A 133 14.96 16.79 2.64
N ASP A 134 16.29 16.80 2.59
CA ASP A 134 17.07 17.99 2.23
C ASP A 134 16.83 18.39 0.77
N GLU A 135 16.79 17.42 -0.15
CA GLU A 135 16.46 17.64 -1.57
C GLU A 135 15.07 18.22 -1.76
N ILE A 136 14.07 17.66 -1.06
CA ILE A 136 12.69 18.17 -1.10
C ILE A 136 12.62 19.59 -0.57
N LYS A 137 13.29 19.86 0.55
CA LYS A 137 13.32 21.18 1.15
C LYS A 137 13.94 22.21 0.21
N ALA A 138 15.08 21.88 -0.39
CA ALA A 138 15.76 22.75 -1.35
C ALA A 138 14.90 23.01 -2.59
N TRP A 139 14.29 21.95 -3.15
CA TRP A 139 13.38 22.08 -4.29
C TRP A 139 12.18 22.96 -3.96
N ALA A 140 11.50 22.69 -2.84
CA ALA A 140 10.32 23.45 -2.43
C ALA A 140 10.63 24.93 -2.23
N GLN A 141 11.77 25.24 -1.57
CA GLN A 141 12.24 26.61 -1.39
C GLN A 141 12.52 27.31 -2.72
N SER A 142 13.11 26.62 -3.69
CA SER A 142 13.34 27.17 -5.03
C SER A 142 12.05 27.51 -5.78
N GLN A 143 10.97 26.79 -5.49
CA GLN A 143 9.65 26.99 -6.08
C GLN A 143 8.77 27.96 -5.26
N GLY A 144 9.26 28.45 -4.11
CA GLY A 144 8.48 29.27 -3.18
C GLY A 144 7.32 28.52 -2.52
N ILE A 145 7.43 27.19 -2.39
CA ILE A 145 6.41 26.30 -1.82
C ILE A 145 6.86 25.87 -0.42
N ASP A 146 5.92 25.71 0.52
CA ASP A 146 6.20 25.07 1.80
C ASP A 146 6.62 23.59 1.55
N PRO A 147 7.82 23.15 2.00
CA PRO A 147 8.25 21.75 1.89
C PRO A 147 7.21 20.74 2.38
N ALA A 148 6.38 21.12 3.36
CA ALA A 148 5.29 20.28 3.87
C ALA A 148 4.22 19.97 2.82
N TYR A 149 4.12 20.75 1.74
CA TYR A 149 3.19 20.50 0.65
C TYR A 149 3.75 19.58 -0.43
N VAL A 150 5.04 19.25 -0.42
CA VAL A 150 5.67 18.44 -1.47
C VAL A 150 5.67 16.97 -1.11
N MET A 151 5.89 16.64 0.15
CA MET A 151 5.74 15.26 0.61
C MET A 151 4.25 14.91 0.69
N PRO A 152 3.81 13.83 0.05
CA PRO A 152 2.47 13.35 0.30
C PRO A 152 2.37 13.00 1.80
N SER A 153 1.26 13.38 2.45
CA SER A 153 1.00 13.21 3.89
C SER A 153 0.76 11.75 4.27
N PHE A 154 1.50 10.81 3.67
CA PHE A 154 1.46 9.39 3.98
C PHE A 154 2.12 9.16 5.32
N GLY A 155 1.30 9.29 6.36
CA GLY A 155 1.66 8.94 7.72
C GLY A 155 1.37 10.03 8.72
N ILE A 156 1.38 11.32 8.37
CA ILE A 156 1.15 12.39 9.36
C ILE A 156 -0.34 12.56 9.66
N ASP A 157 -1.23 12.52 8.67
CA ASP A 157 -2.67 12.51 8.94
C ASP A 157 -3.17 11.16 9.47
N GLY A 158 -2.47 10.06 9.15
CA GLY A 158 -2.71 8.75 9.77
C GLY A 158 -2.26 8.70 11.23
N PHE A 159 -1.06 9.19 11.55
CA PHE A 159 -0.55 9.31 12.91
C PHE A 159 -1.39 10.28 13.73
N ARG A 160 -1.77 11.43 13.19
CA ARG A 160 -2.57 12.43 13.91
C ARG A 160 -4.03 12.02 14.10
N ARG A 161 -4.63 11.28 13.16
CA ARG A 161 -5.98 10.74 13.34
C ARG A 161 -6.00 9.51 14.26
N ASN A 162 -4.93 8.73 14.32
CA ASN A 162 -4.84 7.55 15.19
C ASN A 162 -4.27 7.85 16.59
N THR A 163 -3.51 8.93 16.80
CA THR A 163 -3.13 9.39 18.15
C THR A 163 -4.28 10.01 18.94
N HIS A 164 -5.42 10.30 18.31
CA HIS A 164 -6.66 10.68 19.00
C HIS A 164 -7.66 9.52 19.16
N LYS A 165 -7.42 8.33 18.58
CA LYS A 165 -8.32 7.16 18.72
C LYS A 165 -7.53 5.85 18.68
N GLY A 166 -7.04 5.39 19.84
CA GLY A 166 -6.61 4.00 20.01
C GLY A 166 -5.34 3.85 20.82
N GLY A 167 -5.49 3.81 22.14
CA GLY A 167 -4.41 3.53 23.08
C GLY A 167 -3.82 2.14 22.85
N TRP A 168 -2.52 2.11 22.53
CA TRP A 168 -1.70 0.88 22.49
C TRP A 168 -0.30 1.08 23.10
N PHE A 169 -0.05 2.18 23.82
CA PHE A 169 1.20 2.41 24.57
C PHE A 169 0.97 3.25 25.83
N ASN A 170 0.15 2.76 26.77
CA ASN A 170 0.17 3.28 28.14
C ASN A 170 -0.10 2.16 29.15
N GLN A 171 0.76 1.13 29.16
CA GLN A 171 0.99 0.37 30.38
C GLN A 171 2.16 1.03 31.10
N LYS A 172 1.86 1.97 32.01
CA LYS A 172 2.79 2.27 33.10
C LYS A 172 2.96 0.98 33.88
N SER A 173 4.18 0.46 33.96
CA SER A 173 4.56 -0.60 34.87
C SER A 173 4.33 -0.13 36.31
N THR A 174 3.19 -0.46 36.90
CA THR A 174 3.01 -0.40 38.36
C THR A 174 3.30 -1.78 38.91
N THR A 175 4.56 -2.03 39.22
CA THR A 175 4.96 -3.08 40.16
C THR A 175 4.26 -2.77 41.49
N PRO A 176 3.39 -3.65 42.03
CA PRO A 176 2.85 -3.42 43.36
C PRO A 176 3.96 -3.66 44.38
N SER A 177 4.34 -2.60 45.11
CA SER A 177 5.17 -2.70 46.31
C SER A 177 4.36 -3.40 47.41
N PRO A 178 4.87 -4.44 48.07
CA PRO A 178 4.15 -5.10 49.17
C PRO A 178 4.10 -4.16 50.39
N THR A 179 2.91 -3.92 50.92
CA THR A 179 2.69 -3.16 52.17
C THR A 179 2.99 -4.06 53.37
N PRO A 180 3.73 -3.58 54.39
CA PRO A 180 4.00 -4.36 55.60
C PRO A 180 2.75 -4.43 56.48
N THR A 181 2.38 -5.64 56.90
CA THR A 181 1.37 -5.90 57.93
C THR A 181 1.90 -5.44 59.29
N SER A 182 1.14 -4.58 59.96
CA SER A 182 1.23 -4.34 61.40
C SER A 182 0.45 -5.40 62.16
#